data_AF-A0A853CKC1-F1
#
_entry.id   AF-A0A853CKC1-F1
#
_cell.length_a   1.000
_cell.length_b   1.000
_cell.length_c   1.000
_cell.angle_alpha   90.00
_cell.angle_beta   90.00
_cell.angle_gamma   90.00
#
_symmetry.space_group_name_H-M   'P 1'
#
loop_
_entity.id
_entity.type
_entity.pdbx_description
1 polymer ?
#
loop_
_entity_poly.entity_id
_entity_poly.type
_entity_poly.pdbx_seq_one_letter_code
_entity_poly.pdbx_strand_id
1 'polypeptide(L)'
;MASKGAKIAYRPIGLIGGILAGTLSGIVFKQIWKQIADEEEAPDALQSEYSMREVVLAAALQGAIFAATKAAIDRAGARGFTRLTGAWPGD
;
A
#
# COMPACT_ATOMS: atom_id res chain seq x y z
N MET A 1 -4.69 28.08 1.32
CA MET A 1 -4.39 27.66 -0.07
C MET A 1 -2.92 27.34 -0.14
N ALA A 2 -2.49 26.10 0.09
CA ALA A 2 -1.10 25.78 -0.17
C ALA A 2 -0.83 25.88 -1.68
N SER A 3 0.27 26.52 -2.03
CA SER A 3 0.63 26.75 -3.41
C SER A 3 0.96 25.41 -4.08
N LYS A 4 0.61 25.26 -5.36
CA LYS A 4 0.87 24.07 -6.19
C LYS A 4 2.32 23.52 -6.07
N GLY A 5 3.29 24.35 -5.64
CA GLY A 5 4.67 23.96 -5.40
C GLY A 5 4.86 22.92 -4.29
N ALA A 6 4.12 23.00 -3.18
CA ALA A 6 4.23 22.01 -2.08
C ALA A 6 3.74 20.62 -2.53
N LYS A 7 2.68 20.57 -3.34
CA LYS A 7 2.15 19.33 -3.94
C LYS A 7 3.10 18.70 -4.96
N ILE A 8 3.87 19.51 -5.70
CA ILE A 8 4.87 19.01 -6.65
C ILE A 8 6.13 18.52 -5.93
N ALA A 9 6.58 19.21 -4.88
CA ALA A 9 7.72 18.78 -4.07
C ALA A 9 7.47 17.44 -3.34
N TYR A 10 6.20 17.14 -3.01
CA TYR A 10 5.83 15.91 -2.30
C TYR A 10 5.53 14.71 -3.22
N ARG A 11 5.29 14.94 -4.52
CA ARG A 11 5.02 13.87 -5.50
C ARG A 11 6.08 12.76 -5.55
N PRO A 12 7.40 13.07 -5.55
CA PRO A 12 8.45 12.04 -5.54
C PRO A 12 8.41 11.16 -4.29
N ILE A 13 8.09 11.76 -3.14
CA ILE A 13 7.98 11.04 -1.86
C ILE A 13 6.80 10.07 -1.90
N GLY A 14 5.65 10.50 -2.44
CA GLY A 14 4.50 9.62 -2.63
C GLY A 14 4.76 8.47 -3.61
N LEU A 15 5.60 8.66 -4.62
CA LEU A 15 5.96 7.61 -5.58
C LEU A 15 6.90 6.57 -4.94
N ILE A 16 7.95 7.03 -4.25
CA ILE A 16 8.88 6.17 -3.51
C ILE A 16 8.15 5.43 -2.39
N GLY A 17 7.27 6.14 -1.67
CA GLY A 17 6.39 5.56 -0.66
C GLY A 17 5.47 4.48 -1.23
N GLY A 18 4.97 4.66 -2.46
CA GLY A 18 4.20 3.63 -3.17
C GLY A 18 4.99 2.37 -3.50
N ILE A 19 6.24 2.50 -3.94
CA ILE A 19 7.12 1.35 -4.22
C ILE A 19 7.45 0.59 -2.92
N LEU A 20 7.80 1.32 -1.86
CA LEU A 20 8.03 0.75 -0.54
C LEU A 20 6.77 0.08 0.02
N ALA A 21 5.60 0.71 -0.15
CA ALA A 21 4.33 0.10 0.24
C ALA A 21 4.07 -1.20 -0.52
N GLY A 22 4.41 -1.27 -1.81
CA GLY A 22 4.27 -2.49 -2.62
C GLY A 22 5.07 -3.67 -2.06
N THR A 23 6.35 -3.46 -1.75
CA THR A 23 7.20 -4.54 -1.22
C THR A 23 6.80 -4.94 0.20
N LEU A 24 6.57 -3.96 1.10
CA LEU A 24 6.13 -4.24 2.48
C LEU A 24 4.77 -4.94 2.53
N SER A 25 3.80 -4.46 1.75
CA SER A 25 2.47 -5.07 1.70
C SER A 25 2.51 -6.49 1.13
N GLY A 26 3.38 -6.78 0.16
CA GLY A 26 3.56 -8.14 -0.36
C GLY A 26 4.06 -9.11 0.71
N ILE A 27 5.01 -8.68 1.55
CA ILE A 27 5.52 -9.50 2.67
C ILE A 27 4.42 -9.74 3.71
N VAL A 28 3.72 -8.67 4.12
CA VAL A 28 2.63 -8.76 5.11
C VAL A 28 1.49 -9.63 4.58
N PHE A 29 1.14 -9.49 3.31
CA PHE A 29 0.14 -10.33 2.65
C PHE A 29 0.51 -11.80 2.68
N LYS A 30 1.74 -12.18 2.29
CA LYS A 30 2.19 -13.58 2.34
C LYS A 30 2.07 -14.16 3.75
N GLN A 31 2.47 -13.40 4.77
CA GLN A 31 2.40 -13.85 6.16
C GLN A 31 0.96 -14.06 6.62
N ILE A 32 0.05 -13.14 6.30
CA ILE A 32 -1.37 -13.26 6.64
C ILE A 32 -2.00 -14.42 5.87
N TRP A 33 -1.70 -14.54 4.58
CA TRP A 33 -2.24 -15.59 3.71
C TRP A 33 -1.86 -16.98 4.23
N LYS A 34 -0.57 -17.19 4.51
CA LYS A 34 -0.07 -18.44 5.10
C LYS A 34 -0.79 -18.84 6.38
N GLN A 35 -1.20 -17.85 7.18
CA GLN A 35 -1.89 -18.11 8.44
C GLN A 35 -3.38 -18.42 8.28
N ILE A 36 -4.06 -17.87 7.27
CA ILE A 36 -5.51 -18.05 7.07
C ILE A 36 -5.85 -19.18 6.10
N ALA A 37 -5.01 -19.42 5.09
CA ALA A 37 -5.26 -20.36 4.00
C ALA A 37 -4.46 -21.66 4.14
N ASP A 38 -3.51 -21.73 5.09
CA ASP A 38 -2.55 -22.85 5.25
C ASP A 38 -1.72 -23.14 3.97
N GLU A 39 -1.66 -22.16 3.06
CA GLU A 39 -0.94 -22.22 1.79
C GLU A 39 0.17 -21.17 1.76
N GLU A 40 1.30 -21.50 1.14
CA GLU A 40 2.45 -20.59 1.09
C GLU A 40 2.25 -19.39 0.15
N GLU A 41 1.40 -19.55 -0.86
CA GLU A 41 1.13 -18.54 -1.87
C GLU A 41 -0.38 -18.37 -2.07
N ALA A 42 -0.78 -17.17 -2.48
CA ALA A 42 -2.18 -16.88 -2.77
C ALA A 42 -2.54 -17.22 -4.20
N PRO A 43 -3.82 -17.55 -4.49
CA PRO A 43 -4.31 -17.80 -5.83
C PRO A 43 -3.93 -16.68 -6.81
N ASP A 44 -3.28 -17.07 -7.91
CA ASP A 44 -3.00 -16.20 -9.03
C ASP A 44 -4.16 -16.21 -10.04
N ALA A 45 -4.39 -15.08 -10.70
CA ALA A 45 -5.49 -14.94 -11.65
C ALA A 45 -5.38 -15.85 -12.88
N LEU A 46 -4.19 -16.36 -13.19
CA LEU A 46 -3.93 -17.24 -14.33
C LEU A 46 -3.93 -18.73 -13.96
N GLN A 47 -4.08 -19.07 -12.68
CA GLN A 47 -4.15 -20.45 -12.21
C GLN A 47 -5.56 -21.02 -12.38
N SER A 48 -5.69 -22.05 -13.21
CA SER A 48 -6.98 -22.66 -13.56
C SER A 48 -7.59 -23.53 -12.46
N GLU A 49 -6.77 -23.94 -11.49
CA GLU A 49 -7.17 -24.78 -10.36
C GLU A 49 -8.00 -24.03 -9.31
N TYR A 50 -7.91 -22.69 -9.27
CA TYR A 50 -8.66 -21.86 -8.34
C TYR A 50 -9.93 -21.31 -8.97
N SER A 51 -11.00 -21.24 -8.18
CA SER A 51 -12.24 -20.61 -8.63
C SER A 51 -12.08 -19.09 -8.72
N MET A 52 -12.89 -18.46 -9.57
CA MET A 52 -12.96 -16.99 -9.66
C MET A 52 -13.20 -16.32 -8.31
N ARG A 53 -13.97 -16.97 -7.42
CA ARG A 53 -14.26 -16.44 -6.08
C ARG A 53 -12.99 -16.39 -5.22
N GLU A 54 -12.19 -17.44 -5.23
CA GLU A 54 -10.96 -17.53 -4.45
C GLU A 54 -9.93 -16.50 -4.92
N VAL A 55 -9.72 -16.42 -6.24
CA VAL A 55 -8.83 -15.42 -6.87
C VAL A 55 -9.24 -14.00 -6.50
N VAL A 56 -10.53 -13.65 -6.63
CA VAL A 56 -11.02 -12.30 -6.35
C VAL A 56 -10.89 -11.96 -4.85
N LEU A 57 -11.16 -12.91 -3.96
CA LEU A 57 -11.02 -12.70 -2.52
C LEU A 57 -9.55 -12.52 -2.11
N ALA A 58 -8.65 -13.33 -2.66
CA ALA A 58 -7.21 -13.21 -2.46
C ALA A 58 -6.71 -11.83 -2.92
N ALA A 59 -7.07 -11.43 -4.14
CA ALA A 59 -6.72 -10.12 -4.70
C ALA A 59 -7.30 -8.96 -3.88
N ALA A 60 -8.54 -9.07 -3.39
CA ALA A 60 -9.15 -8.06 -2.54
C ALA A 60 -8.41 -7.90 -1.21
N LEU A 61 -8.01 -9.00 -0.58
CA LEU A 61 -7.23 -8.98 0.66
C LEU A 61 -5.85 -8.34 0.44
N GLN A 62 -5.15 -8.72 -0.63
CA GLN A 62 -3.88 -8.11 -1.02
C GLN A 62 -4.02 -6.60 -1.24
N GLY A 63 -5.06 -6.19 -1.98
CA GLY A 63 -5.37 -4.78 -2.23
C GLY A 63 -5.66 -4.00 -0.95
N ALA A 64 -6.41 -4.60 0.00
CA ALA A 64 -6.70 -3.98 1.29
C ALA A 64 -5.42 -3.76 2.12
N ILE A 65 -4.53 -4.76 2.18
CA ILE A 65 -3.26 -4.67 2.90
C ILE A 65 -2.34 -3.62 2.26
N PHE A 66 -2.28 -3.57 0.93
CA PHE A 66 -1.55 -2.54 0.21
C PHE A 66 -2.09 -1.15 0.53
N ALA A 67 -3.40 -0.94 0.43
CA ALA A 67 -4.03 0.34 0.71
C ALA A 67 -3.76 0.82 2.16
N ALA A 68 -3.88 -0.10 3.13
CA ALA A 68 -3.59 0.20 4.54
C ALA A 68 -2.11 0.58 4.75
N THR A 69 -1.18 -0.19 4.17
CA THR A 69 0.26 0.06 4.27
C THR A 69 0.63 1.42 3.66
N LYS A 70 0.12 1.69 2.45
CA LYS A 70 0.32 2.97 1.78
C LYS A 70 -0.23 4.14 2.59
N ALA A 71 -1.45 4.03 3.11
CA ALA A 71 -2.06 5.07 3.93
C ALA A 71 -1.23 5.37 5.20
N ALA A 72 -0.67 4.33 5.83
CA ALA A 72 0.21 4.49 7.00
C ALA A 72 1.50 5.23 6.64
N ILE A 73 2.16 4.86 5.53
CA ILE A 73 3.38 5.50 5.04
C ILE A 73 3.11 6.96 4.64
N ASP A 74 2.06 7.21 3.87
CA ASP A 74 1.68 8.57 3.43
C ASP A 74 1.39 9.47 4.64
N ARG A 75 0.69 8.95 5.65
CA ARG A 75 0.40 9.68 6.90
C ARG A 75 1.66 9.95 7.72
N ALA A 76 2.57 8.98 7.81
CA ALA A 76 3.84 9.13 8.51
C ALA A 76 4.73 10.17 7.83
N GLY A 77 4.84 10.11 6.50
CA GLY A 77 5.54 11.11 5.70
C GLY A 77 4.94 12.50 5.86
N ALA A 78 3.61 12.62 5.83
CA ALA A 78 2.93 13.91 5.96
C ALA A 78 3.20 14.56 7.32
N ARG A 79 3.22 13.77 8.40
CA ARG A 79 3.65 14.23 9.72
C ARG A 79 5.12 14.66 9.74
N GLY A 80 6.01 13.91 9.08
CA GLY A 80 7.42 14.27 8.95
C GLY A 80 7.61 15.61 8.23
N PHE A 81 6.96 15.79 7.08
CA PHE A 81 6.98 17.03 6.32
C PHE A 81 6.47 18.21 7.15
N THR A 82 5.35 18.04 7.84
CA THR A 82 4.78 19.09 8.69
C THR A 82 5.71 19.48 9.84
N ARG A 83 6.43 18.52 10.44
CA ARG A 83 7.43 18.83 11.47
C ARG A 83 8.61 19.63 10.93
N LEU A 84 9.00 19.39 9.69
CA LEU A 84 10.15 20.05 9.07
C LEU A 84 9.79 21.42 8.48
N THR A 85 8.60 21.57 7.91
CA THR A 85 8.20 22.77 7.15
C THR A 85 7.13 23.61 7.84
N GLY A 86 6.48 23.07 8.89
CA GLY A 86 5.33 23.69 9.54
C GLY A 86 4.02 23.63 8.73
N ALA A 87 4.06 23.12 7.49
CA ALA A 87 2.91 23.08 6.59
C ALA A 87 2.46 21.65 6.34
N TRP A 88 1.14 21.42 6.36
CA TRP A 88 0.57 20.13 5.99
C TRP A 88 0.61 19.96 4.46
N PRO A 89 1.11 18.82 3.93
CA PRO A 89 1.30 18.66 2.48
C PRO A 89 -0.01 18.51 1.68
N GLY A 90 -1.13 18.23 2.37
CA GLY A 90 -2.44 18.08 1.76
C GLY A 90 -3.18 19.39 1.49
N ASP A 91 -2.80 20.47 2.17
CA ASP A 91 -3.52 21.76 2.15
C ASP A 91 -3.28 22.58 0.86
#